data_AF-A0AAU2DSE2-F1
#
_entry.id   AF-A0AAU2DSE2-F1
#
_cell.length_a   1.000
_cell.length_b   1.000
_cell.length_c   1.000
_cell.angle_alpha   90.00
_cell.angle_beta   90.00
_cell.angle_gamma   90.00
#
_symmetry.space_group_name_H-M   'P 1'
#
loop_
_entity.id
_entity.type
_entity.pdbx_description
1 polymer ?
#
loop_
_entity_poly.entity_id
_entity_poly.type
_entity_poly.pdbx_seq_one_letter_code
_entity_poly.pdbx_strand_id
1 'polypeptide(L)'
;MAQLEQGLLEADFPDVQRSADAASMQGQRMYLRLTKGRLYLVVAAAVAGALTIGLTSTWQKQTLTSLSLCFFLLAFAAELILLSTHPEDTWYHGRAVAESVKTLAWKFSVCADPFPRSVLSSEAERLFHQQLSDVVAESPIFVDYSSVGTQQVSPKMRDLRTAERATRMKAYCNARIEDQRAWYSKSANRNERSAFRWRVGLVSLEVLGATSALLSLLNVTPFDMGSALAAGVAAGGAWIEVKQFDNLANAYALTATELALVHAAASHVTGEESWSKYVISAEQAISREHTMWLARRVRTRMPRRTT
;
A
#
# COMPACT_ATOMS: atom_id res chain seq x y z
N MET A 1 24.49 16.68 18.84
CA MET A 1 24.21 17.25 17.50
C MET A 1 24.18 16.18 16.41
N ALA A 2 25.22 15.36 16.21
CA ALA A 2 25.24 14.31 15.17
C ALA A 2 24.07 13.30 15.22
N GLN A 3 23.57 12.94 16.42
CA GLN A 3 22.40 12.06 16.56
C GLN A 3 21.07 12.71 16.15
N LEU A 4 20.92 14.03 16.25
CA LEU A 4 19.69 14.73 15.85
C LEU A 4 19.63 14.92 14.33
N GLU A 5 20.79 15.03 13.67
CA GLU A 5 20.88 15.09 12.21
C GLU A 5 20.45 13.80 11.52
N GLN A 6 20.42 12.67 12.24
CA GLN A 6 19.87 11.41 11.74
C GLN A 6 18.34 11.42 11.62
N GLY A 7 17.67 12.47 12.14
CA GLY A 7 16.22 12.62 12.07
C GLY A 7 15.45 11.61 12.92
N LEU A 8 14.14 11.55 12.71
CA LEU A 8 13.24 10.65 13.44
C LEU A 8 13.32 9.23 12.86
N LEU A 9 13.46 8.25 13.75
CA LEU A 9 13.38 6.82 13.43
C LEU A 9 11.97 6.29 13.73
N GLU A 10 11.70 5.05 13.33
CA GLU A 10 10.38 4.44 13.52
C GLU A 10 9.93 4.38 14.99
N ALA A 11 10.87 4.20 15.92
CA ALA A 11 10.61 4.23 17.36
C ALA A 11 10.31 5.65 17.91
N ASP A 12 10.65 6.70 17.16
CA ASP A 12 10.45 8.09 17.59
C ASP A 12 9.04 8.60 17.25
N PHE A 13 8.29 7.88 16.42
CA PHE A 13 6.92 8.27 16.03
C PHE A 13 5.89 7.97 17.13
N PRO A 14 4.73 8.65 17.13
CA PRO A 14 3.67 8.43 18.11
C PRO A 14 3.18 6.98 18.14
N ASP A 15 2.74 6.50 19.31
CA ASP A 15 2.15 5.15 19.47
C ASP A 15 0.96 4.92 18.51
N VAL A 16 0.19 5.98 18.24
CA VAL A 16 -0.90 5.97 17.26
C VAL A 16 -0.42 5.62 15.86
N GLN A 17 0.72 6.17 15.43
CA GLN A 17 1.28 5.87 14.13
C GLN A 17 1.64 4.39 14.02
N ARG A 18 2.32 3.84 15.02
CA ARG A 18 2.78 2.44 15.01
C ARG A 18 1.61 1.47 15.05
N SER A 19 0.57 1.78 15.83
CA SER A 19 -0.64 0.98 15.92
C SER A 19 -1.43 0.98 14.59
N ALA A 20 -1.55 2.15 13.96
CA ALA A 20 -2.16 2.31 12.64
C ALA A 20 -1.39 1.58 11.54
N ASP A 21 -0.06 1.67 11.55
CA ASP A 21 0.80 0.99 10.58
C ASP A 21 0.74 -0.53 10.75
N ALA A 22 0.77 -1.04 11.99
CA ALA A 22 0.64 -2.47 12.27
C ALA A 22 -0.72 -3.04 11.80
N ALA A 23 -1.82 -2.34 12.09
CA ALA A 23 -3.16 -2.70 11.62
C ALA A 23 -3.22 -2.70 10.08
N SER A 24 -2.67 -1.66 9.45
CA SER A 24 -2.58 -1.54 7.99
C SER A 24 -1.83 -2.71 7.35
N MET A 25 -0.67 -3.07 7.90
CA MET A 25 0.16 -4.16 7.43
C MET A 25 -0.48 -5.54 7.67
N GLN A 26 -1.27 -5.70 8.73
CA GLN A 26 -2.05 -6.91 8.95
C GLN A 26 -3.17 -7.04 7.90
N GLY A 27 -3.96 -5.98 7.70
CA GLY A 27 -5.02 -5.93 6.70
C GLY A 27 -4.48 -6.21 5.29
N GLN A 28 -3.38 -5.57 4.90
CA GLN A 28 -2.73 -5.80 3.61
C GLN A 28 -2.32 -7.27 3.42
N ARG A 29 -1.66 -7.85 4.44
CA ARG A 29 -1.20 -9.25 4.36
C ARG A 29 -2.38 -10.21 4.25
N MET A 30 -3.44 -9.99 5.02
CA MET A 30 -4.65 -10.82 4.98
C MET A 30 -5.30 -10.75 3.59
N TYR A 31 -5.57 -9.52 3.11
CA TYR A 31 -6.16 -9.28 1.81
C TYR A 31 -5.36 -9.96 0.69
N LEU A 32 -4.07 -9.66 0.58
CA LEU A 32 -3.23 -10.20 -0.49
C LEU A 32 -3.06 -11.72 -0.41
N ARG A 33 -3.01 -12.32 0.79
CA ARG A 33 -2.91 -13.78 0.94
C ARG A 33 -4.20 -14.48 0.55
N LEU A 34 -5.35 -13.98 1.00
CA LEU A 34 -6.65 -14.55 0.65
C LEU A 34 -6.93 -14.42 -0.85
N THR A 35 -6.70 -13.23 -1.44
CA THR A 35 -6.86 -13.04 -2.88
C THR A 35 -5.92 -13.96 -3.67
N LYS A 36 -4.63 -14.03 -3.31
CA LYS A 36 -3.66 -14.90 -4.00
C LYS A 36 -4.03 -16.38 -3.84
N GLY A 37 -4.44 -16.81 -2.64
CA GLY A 37 -4.88 -18.18 -2.36
C GLY A 37 -6.11 -18.54 -3.19
N ARG A 38 -7.14 -17.69 -3.19
CA ARG A 38 -8.35 -17.84 -4.01
C ARG A 38 -8.00 -18.01 -5.50
N LEU A 39 -7.14 -17.16 -6.04
CA LEU A 39 -6.73 -17.23 -7.45
C LEU A 39 -6.04 -18.55 -7.79
N TYR A 40 -5.12 -19.03 -6.93
CA TYR A 40 -4.51 -20.34 -7.13
C TYR A 40 -5.50 -21.49 -7.02
N LEU A 41 -6.44 -21.43 -6.08
CA LEU A 41 -7.46 -22.46 -5.92
C LEU A 41 -8.35 -22.58 -7.15
N VAL A 42 -8.75 -21.45 -7.75
CA VAL A 42 -9.53 -21.45 -9.01
C VAL A 42 -8.73 -22.07 -10.16
N VAL A 43 -7.44 -21.73 -10.29
CA VAL A 43 -6.57 -22.34 -11.32
C VAL A 43 -6.39 -23.83 -11.07
N ALA A 44 -6.16 -24.25 -9.82
CA ALA A 44 -6.04 -25.66 -9.45
C ALA A 44 -7.32 -26.45 -9.74
N ALA A 45 -8.49 -25.85 -9.49
CA ALA A 45 -9.77 -26.44 -9.84
C ALA A 45 -9.92 -26.65 -11.35
N ALA A 46 -9.53 -25.67 -12.15
CA ALA A 46 -9.55 -25.76 -13.62
C ALA A 46 -8.58 -26.82 -14.14
N VAL A 47 -7.36 -26.91 -13.57
CA VAL A 47 -6.39 -27.95 -13.92
C VAL A 47 -6.93 -29.34 -13.59
N ALA A 48 -7.47 -29.55 -12.38
CA ALA A 48 -8.07 -30.82 -11.99
C ALA A 48 -9.23 -31.23 -12.91
N GLY A 49 -10.07 -30.27 -13.30
CA GLY A 49 -11.16 -30.48 -14.26
C GLY A 49 -10.66 -30.85 -15.66
N ALA A 50 -9.66 -30.13 -16.19
CA ALA A 50 -9.09 -30.38 -17.52
C ALA A 50 -8.48 -31.79 -17.63
N LEU A 51 -7.80 -32.25 -16.56
CA LEU A 51 -7.21 -33.59 -16.51
C LEU A 51 -8.24 -34.73 -16.59
N THR A 52 -9.53 -34.47 -16.34
CA THR A 52 -10.58 -35.50 -16.45
C THR A 52 -10.87 -35.94 -17.88
N ILE A 53 -10.60 -35.10 -18.88
CA ILE A 53 -10.99 -35.29 -20.28
C ILE A 53 -10.27 -36.50 -20.89
N GLY A 54 -8.98 -36.67 -20.60
CA GLY A 54 -8.15 -37.75 -21.14
C GLY A 54 -8.27 -39.09 -20.41
N LEU A 55 -9.06 -39.17 -19.33
CA LEU A 55 -9.18 -40.39 -18.53
C LEU A 55 -10.29 -41.30 -19.06
N THR A 56 -10.10 -42.62 -18.92
CA THR A 56 -11.12 -43.62 -19.24
C THR A 56 -11.73 -44.26 -17.98
N SER A 57 -10.98 -44.30 -16.87
CA SER A 57 -11.46 -44.86 -15.60
C SER A 57 -12.46 -43.93 -14.89
N THR A 58 -13.65 -44.46 -14.61
CA THR A 58 -14.72 -43.75 -13.88
C THR A 58 -14.28 -43.30 -12.50
N TRP A 59 -13.53 -44.14 -11.78
CA TRP A 59 -13.06 -43.80 -10.43
C TRP A 59 -12.10 -42.61 -10.44
N GLN A 60 -11.13 -42.59 -11.36
CA GLN A 60 -10.18 -41.48 -11.50
C GLN A 60 -10.88 -40.16 -11.87
N LYS A 61 -11.88 -40.23 -12.77
CA LYS A 61 -12.72 -39.06 -13.11
C LYS A 61 -13.47 -38.53 -11.90
N GLN A 62 -14.11 -39.40 -11.12
CA GLN A 62 -14.84 -39.00 -9.92
C GLN A 62 -13.88 -38.33 -8.91
N THR A 63 -12.71 -38.91 -8.66
CA THR A 63 -11.71 -38.34 -7.74
C THR A 63 -11.27 -36.93 -8.16
N LEU A 64 -10.91 -36.72 -9.43
CA LEU A 64 -10.47 -35.40 -9.91
C LEU A 64 -11.60 -34.37 -9.93
N THR A 65 -12.82 -34.78 -10.28
CA THR A 65 -14.00 -33.90 -10.21
C THR A 65 -14.30 -33.50 -8.77
N SER A 66 -14.25 -34.43 -7.82
CA SER A 66 -14.40 -34.12 -6.39
C SER A 66 -13.30 -33.18 -5.88
N LEU A 67 -12.06 -33.35 -6.36
CA LEU A 67 -10.95 -32.45 -6.03
C LEU A 67 -11.16 -31.04 -6.61
N SER A 68 -11.60 -30.95 -7.86
CA SER A 68 -11.95 -29.67 -8.50
C SER A 68 -13.05 -28.94 -7.72
N LEU A 69 -14.11 -29.66 -7.32
CA LEU A 69 -15.18 -29.13 -6.46
C LEU A 69 -14.63 -28.62 -5.11
N CYS A 70 -13.77 -29.41 -4.46
CA CYS A 70 -13.14 -29.00 -3.20
C CYS A 70 -12.36 -27.70 -3.34
N PHE A 71 -11.56 -27.55 -4.39
CA PHE A 71 -10.83 -26.30 -4.66
C PHE A 71 -11.75 -25.11 -4.92
N PHE A 72 -12.84 -25.29 -5.67
CA PHE A 72 -13.84 -24.23 -5.84
C PHE A 72 -14.51 -23.82 -4.54
N LEU A 73 -14.86 -24.77 -3.67
CA LEU A 73 -15.46 -24.48 -2.37
C LEU A 73 -14.49 -23.73 -1.45
N LEU A 74 -13.21 -24.09 -1.45
CA LEU A 74 -12.18 -23.35 -0.71
C LEU A 74 -11.96 -21.95 -1.27
N ALA A 75 -11.96 -21.78 -2.59
CA ALA A 75 -11.87 -20.47 -3.23
C ALA A 75 -13.07 -19.59 -2.87
N PHE A 76 -14.27 -20.17 -2.84
CA PHE A 76 -15.50 -19.51 -2.43
C PHE A 76 -15.47 -19.12 -0.95
N ALA A 77 -15.00 -20.01 -0.07
CA ALA A 77 -14.83 -19.70 1.35
C ALA A 77 -13.85 -18.54 1.56
N ALA A 78 -12.73 -18.50 0.82
CA ALA A 78 -11.80 -17.37 0.87
C ALA A 78 -12.46 -16.04 0.43
N GLU A 79 -13.35 -16.09 -0.57
CA GLU A 79 -14.13 -14.91 -1.00
C GLU A 79 -15.13 -14.46 0.07
N LEU A 80 -15.82 -15.39 0.73
CA LEU A 80 -16.72 -15.06 1.84
C LEU A 80 -15.96 -14.40 3.00
N ILE A 81 -14.73 -14.83 3.28
CA ILE A 81 -13.89 -14.20 4.29
C ILE A 81 -13.53 -12.77 3.87
N LEU A 82 -13.14 -12.55 2.61
CA LEU A 82 -12.87 -11.20 2.07
C LEU A 82 -14.11 -10.30 2.16
N LEU A 83 -15.27 -10.80 1.76
CA LEU A 83 -16.56 -10.07 1.78
C LEU A 83 -17.11 -9.79 3.17
N SER A 84 -16.71 -10.56 4.19
CA SER A 84 -17.18 -10.34 5.57
C SER A 84 -16.20 -9.45 6.36
N THR A 85 -14.90 -9.68 6.21
CA THR A 85 -13.87 -9.02 7.04
C THR A 85 -13.36 -7.71 6.44
N HIS A 86 -13.53 -7.47 5.13
CA HIS A 86 -13.05 -6.27 4.43
C HIS A 86 -11.63 -5.82 4.84
N PRO A 87 -10.62 -6.72 4.83
CA PRO A 87 -9.28 -6.41 5.34
C PRO A 87 -8.57 -5.27 4.59
N GLU A 88 -8.99 -4.98 3.37
CA GLU A 88 -8.59 -3.83 2.58
C GLU A 88 -8.98 -2.49 3.22
N ASP A 89 -10.09 -2.40 3.95
CA ASP A 89 -10.50 -1.16 4.60
C ASP A 89 -9.54 -0.85 5.77
N THR A 90 -9.18 -1.86 6.56
CA THR A 90 -8.12 -1.74 7.59
C THR A 90 -6.78 -1.37 6.99
N TRP A 91 -6.43 -1.95 5.84
CA TRP A 91 -5.22 -1.58 5.11
C TRP A 91 -5.24 -0.09 4.69
N TYR A 92 -6.32 0.35 4.04
CA TYR A 92 -6.37 1.67 3.42
C TYR A 92 -6.47 2.79 4.46
N HIS A 93 -7.39 2.65 5.41
CA HIS A 93 -7.57 3.64 6.48
C HIS A 93 -6.41 3.63 7.47
N GLY A 94 -5.85 2.46 7.79
CA GLY A 94 -4.67 2.35 8.66
C GLY A 94 -3.46 3.05 8.06
N ARG A 95 -3.20 2.86 6.76
CA ARG A 95 -2.13 3.58 6.06
C ARG A 95 -2.37 5.10 6.08
N ALA A 96 -3.61 5.54 5.83
CA ALA A 96 -3.94 6.96 5.82
C ALA A 96 -3.67 7.62 7.18
N VAL A 97 -4.12 6.99 8.28
CA VAL A 97 -3.84 7.48 9.64
C VAL A 97 -2.34 7.48 9.93
N ALA A 98 -1.63 6.38 9.66
CA ALA A 98 -0.20 6.29 9.91
C ALA A 98 0.59 7.39 9.20
N GLU A 99 0.28 7.65 7.92
CA GLU A 99 0.98 8.67 7.13
C GLU A 99 0.60 10.10 7.56
N SER A 100 -0.66 10.37 7.89
CA SER A 100 -1.08 11.66 8.46
C SER A 100 -0.38 11.96 9.79
N VAL A 101 -0.26 10.96 10.66
CA VAL A 101 0.44 11.10 11.95
C VAL A 101 1.95 11.29 11.75
N LYS A 102 2.59 10.59 10.80
CA LYS A 102 4.01 10.84 10.45
C LYS A 102 4.21 12.28 9.98
N THR A 103 3.33 12.77 9.12
CA THR A 103 3.35 14.17 8.63
C THR A 103 3.24 15.15 9.80
N LEU A 104 2.29 14.94 10.72
CA LEU A 104 2.16 15.78 11.92
C LEU A 104 3.41 15.73 12.80
N ALA A 105 3.98 14.55 13.02
CA ALA A 105 5.17 14.37 13.84
C ALA A 105 6.37 15.15 13.27
N TRP A 106 6.59 15.05 11.97
CA TRP A 106 7.63 15.82 11.29
C TRP A 106 7.40 17.33 11.40
N LYS A 107 6.18 17.80 11.10
CA LYS A 107 5.83 19.22 11.18
C LYS A 107 6.05 19.79 12.59
N PHE A 108 5.65 19.03 13.62
CA PHE A 108 5.89 19.38 15.02
C PHE A 108 7.39 19.48 15.34
N SER A 109 8.16 18.46 14.97
CA SER A 109 9.58 18.35 15.28
C SER A 109 10.45 19.37 14.56
N VAL A 110 10.04 19.86 13.39
CA VAL A 110 10.84 20.81 12.61
C VAL A 110 10.36 22.26 12.72
N CYS A 111 9.33 22.51 13.55
CA CYS A 111 8.68 23.80 13.75
C CYS A 111 7.99 24.38 12.50
N ALA A 112 7.33 23.53 11.71
CA ALA A 112 6.49 23.97 10.59
C ALA A 112 5.03 24.14 11.03
N ASP A 113 4.25 24.96 10.32
CA ASP A 113 2.85 25.21 10.66
C ASP A 113 2.05 23.90 10.65
N PRO A 114 1.20 23.63 11.65
CA PRO A 114 0.67 24.61 12.60
C PRO A 114 1.49 24.77 13.90
N PHE A 115 2.74 24.30 13.94
CA PHE A 115 3.60 24.30 15.13
C PHE A 115 4.83 25.24 15.00
N PRO A 116 4.66 26.52 14.66
CA PRO A 116 5.79 27.42 14.41
C PRO A 116 6.67 27.58 15.65
N ARG A 117 7.90 28.04 15.44
CA ARG A 117 8.90 28.23 16.52
C ARG A 117 8.49 29.31 17.54
N SER A 118 7.61 30.24 17.14
CA SER A 118 7.09 31.31 18.01
C SER A 118 6.14 30.81 19.10
N VAL A 119 5.56 29.62 18.94
CA VAL A 119 4.63 29.01 19.92
C VAL A 119 5.43 28.23 20.98
N LEU A 120 5.04 28.41 22.25
CA LEU A 120 5.62 27.69 23.38
C LEU A 120 5.51 26.17 23.18
N SER A 121 6.55 25.42 23.59
CA SER A 121 6.57 23.96 23.38
C SER A 121 5.37 23.25 24.00
N SER A 122 4.90 23.67 25.18
CA SER A 122 3.71 23.10 25.83
C SER A 122 2.43 23.33 25.02
N GLU A 123 2.28 24.50 24.41
CA GLU A 123 1.12 24.81 23.57
C GLU A 123 1.18 24.06 22.23
N ALA A 124 2.37 23.93 21.63
CA ALA A 124 2.57 23.13 20.45
C ALA A 124 2.28 21.64 20.70
N GLU A 125 2.67 21.09 21.86
CA GLU A 125 2.33 19.72 22.25
C GLU A 125 0.82 19.55 22.44
N ARG A 126 0.14 20.51 23.08
CA ARG A 126 -1.33 20.50 23.21
C ARG A 126 -2.01 20.48 21.85
N LEU A 127 -1.60 21.36 20.94
CA LEU A 127 -2.15 21.41 19.58
C LEU A 127 -1.84 20.13 18.80
N PHE A 128 -0.66 19.55 19.01
CA PHE A 128 -0.28 18.29 18.37
C PHE A 128 -1.19 17.15 18.81
N HIS A 129 -1.44 17.01 20.12
CA HIS A 129 -2.40 16.03 20.63
C HIS A 129 -3.81 16.24 20.10
N GLN A 130 -4.26 17.49 19.97
CA GLN A 130 -5.57 17.80 19.37
C GLN A 130 -5.63 17.31 17.91
N GLN A 131 -4.63 17.66 17.10
CA GLN A 131 -4.55 17.23 15.69
C GLN A 131 -4.46 15.71 15.55
N LEU A 132 -3.75 15.01 16.45
CA LEU A 132 -3.76 13.56 16.48
C LEU A 132 -5.14 12.98 16.78
N SER A 133 -5.85 13.54 17.76
CA SER A 133 -7.21 13.13 18.09
C SER A 133 -8.15 13.33 16.91
N ASP A 134 -8.02 14.43 16.18
CA ASP A 134 -8.85 14.71 15.01
C ASP A 134 -8.60 13.67 13.90
N VAL A 135 -7.34 13.37 13.60
CA VAL A 135 -6.96 12.33 12.62
C VAL A 135 -7.49 10.95 13.00
N VAL A 136 -7.47 10.60 14.29
CA VAL A 136 -8.00 9.33 14.78
C VAL A 136 -9.52 9.30 14.70
N ALA A 137 -10.19 10.37 15.12
CA ALA A 137 -11.65 10.48 15.13
C ALA A 137 -12.27 10.41 13.71
N GLU A 138 -11.55 10.88 12.69
CA GLU A 138 -11.98 10.75 11.29
C GLU A 138 -11.84 9.32 10.72
N SER A 139 -11.16 8.42 11.43
CA SER A 139 -10.86 7.08 10.93
C SER A 139 -11.94 6.05 11.31
N PRO A 140 -12.48 5.27 10.36
CA PRO A 140 -13.49 4.27 10.66
C PRO A 140 -12.95 3.05 11.42
N ILE A 141 -11.62 2.91 11.53
CA ILE A 141 -10.97 1.74 12.16
C ILE A 141 -10.46 2.01 13.57
N PHE A 142 -10.37 3.29 13.97
CA PHE A 142 -9.93 3.68 15.32
C PHE A 142 -11.03 4.51 15.96
N VAL A 143 -11.68 3.94 16.98
CA VAL A 143 -12.81 4.60 17.66
C VAL A 143 -12.37 5.42 18.87
N ASP A 144 -11.16 5.17 19.39
CA ASP A 144 -10.72 5.79 20.64
C ASP A 144 -9.21 6.06 20.67
N TYR A 145 -8.83 7.35 20.67
CA TYR A 145 -7.45 7.83 20.81
C TYR A 145 -6.84 7.50 22.17
N SER A 146 -7.65 7.43 23.25
CA SER A 146 -7.17 7.14 24.61
C SER A 146 -6.69 5.70 24.79
N SER A 147 -7.13 4.80 23.90
CA SER A 147 -6.68 3.40 23.86
C SER A 147 -5.28 3.21 23.28
N VAL A 148 -4.69 4.26 22.68
CA VAL A 148 -3.54 4.13 21.79
C VAL A 148 -2.24 4.60 22.43
N GLY A 149 -1.82 3.95 23.50
CA GLY A 149 -0.52 4.21 24.15
C GLY A 149 -0.34 5.63 24.70
N THR A 150 0.71 5.85 25.49
CA THR A 150 0.92 7.12 26.21
C THR A 150 1.99 8.00 25.56
N GLN A 151 2.87 7.44 24.72
CA GLN A 151 3.98 8.18 24.13
C GLN A 151 3.59 8.72 22.75
N GLN A 152 2.93 9.88 22.74
CA GLN A 152 2.59 10.55 21.48
C GLN A 152 3.64 11.58 21.05
N VAL A 153 4.33 12.20 22.01
CA VAL A 153 5.46 13.10 21.74
C VAL A 153 6.71 12.47 22.33
N SER A 154 7.60 11.98 21.47
CA SER A 154 8.85 11.34 21.91
C SER A 154 9.89 12.37 22.35
N PRO A 155 10.85 11.99 23.22
CA PRO A 155 11.97 12.87 23.59
C PRO A 155 12.70 13.42 22.37
N LYS A 156 12.96 12.58 21.36
CA LYS A 156 13.66 12.99 20.15
C LYS A 156 12.88 13.98 19.30
N MET A 157 11.55 13.90 19.28
CA MET A 157 10.70 14.93 18.66
C MET A 157 10.87 16.29 19.36
N ARG A 158 10.94 16.30 20.71
CA ARG A 158 11.17 17.52 21.50
C ARG A 158 12.58 18.08 21.30
N ASP A 159 13.58 17.20 21.30
CA ASP A 159 14.98 17.59 21.11
C ASP A 159 15.19 18.19 19.71
N LEU A 160 14.61 17.58 18.68
CA LEU A 160 14.67 18.12 17.32
C LEU A 160 13.95 19.47 17.23
N ARG A 161 12.79 19.61 17.90
CA ARG A 161 12.04 20.88 17.95
C ARG A 161 12.86 22.01 18.57
N THR A 162 13.64 21.73 19.63
CA THR A 162 14.44 22.75 20.32
C THR A 162 15.72 23.10 19.58
N ALA A 163 16.25 22.20 18.74
CA ALA A 163 17.46 22.40 17.96
C ALA A 163 17.41 23.61 17.01
N GLU A 164 18.59 24.09 16.61
CA GLU A 164 18.75 25.15 15.61
C GLU A 164 18.16 24.74 14.25
N ARG A 165 17.69 25.73 13.49
CA ARG A 165 17.06 25.52 12.18
C ARG A 165 17.92 24.68 11.23
N ALA A 166 19.23 24.93 11.20
CA ALA A 166 20.16 24.18 10.34
C ALA A 166 20.13 22.67 10.64
N THR A 167 20.11 22.30 11.92
CA THR A 167 20.00 20.92 12.37
C THR A 167 18.64 20.31 11.99
N ARG A 168 17.54 21.04 12.22
CA ARG A 168 16.18 20.59 11.84
C ARG A 168 16.06 20.38 10.34
N MET A 169 16.61 21.30 9.55
CA MET A 169 16.61 21.26 8.10
C MET A 169 17.38 20.05 7.58
N LYS A 170 18.59 19.82 8.10
CA LYS A 170 19.43 18.67 7.70
C LYS A 170 18.76 17.35 8.07
N ALA A 171 18.21 17.24 9.29
CA ALA A 171 17.47 16.07 9.75
C ALA A 171 16.27 15.76 8.85
N TYR A 172 15.47 16.78 8.52
CA TYR A 172 14.29 16.64 7.67
C TYR A 172 14.65 16.28 6.23
N CYS A 173 15.59 16.99 5.61
CA CYS A 173 15.97 16.75 4.22
C CYS A 173 16.55 15.33 4.04
N ASN A 174 17.38 14.88 4.98
CA ASN A 174 18.01 13.56 4.89
C ASN A 174 17.06 12.43 5.28
N ALA A 175 16.41 12.53 6.43
CA ALA A 175 15.66 11.42 7.00
C ALA A 175 14.19 11.37 6.58
N ARG A 176 13.64 12.47 6.04
CA ARG A 176 12.27 12.52 5.53
C ARG A 176 12.23 12.65 4.01
N ILE A 177 12.87 13.67 3.43
CA ILE A 177 12.73 13.93 1.99
C ILE A 177 13.52 12.92 1.16
N GLU A 178 14.81 12.74 1.45
CA GLU A 178 15.66 11.81 0.69
C GLU A 178 15.23 10.36 0.88
N ASP A 179 14.88 9.95 2.11
CA ASP A 179 14.33 8.62 2.39
C ASP A 179 13.05 8.35 1.56
N GLN A 180 12.09 9.28 1.57
CA GLN A 180 10.87 9.15 0.76
C GLN A 180 11.18 9.12 -0.74
N ARG A 181 12.06 10.01 -1.23
CA ARG A 181 12.47 10.04 -2.65
C ARG A 181 13.08 8.71 -3.07
N ALA A 182 14.01 8.17 -2.27
CA ALA A 182 14.67 6.89 -2.54
C ALA A 182 13.67 5.74 -2.50
N TRP A 183 12.74 5.73 -1.53
CA TRP A 183 11.69 4.74 -1.43
C TRP A 183 10.75 4.76 -2.64
N TYR A 184 10.26 5.94 -3.04
CA TYR A 184 9.38 6.10 -4.20
C TYR A 184 10.08 5.70 -5.50
N SER A 185 11.32 6.14 -5.72
CA SER A 185 12.10 5.76 -6.90
C SER A 185 12.34 4.25 -6.98
N LYS A 186 12.76 3.62 -5.88
CA LYS A 186 12.95 2.17 -5.81
C LYS A 186 11.63 1.42 -6.02
N SER A 187 10.52 1.93 -5.47
CA SER A 187 9.20 1.33 -5.60
C SER A 187 8.66 1.47 -7.02
N ALA A 188 8.89 2.59 -7.70
CA ALA A 188 8.54 2.78 -9.11
C ALA A 188 9.21 1.71 -9.98
N ASN A 189 10.54 1.62 -9.90
CA ASN A 189 11.34 0.65 -10.66
C ASN A 189 10.93 -0.81 -10.39
N ARG A 190 10.63 -1.15 -9.14
CA ARG A 190 10.16 -2.50 -8.78
C ARG A 190 8.79 -2.83 -9.39
N ASN A 191 7.88 -1.86 -9.41
CA ASN A 191 6.55 -2.03 -9.99
C ASN A 191 6.62 -2.11 -11.51
N GLU A 192 7.43 -1.29 -12.16
CA GLU A 192 7.66 -1.34 -13.61
C GLU A 192 8.19 -2.71 -14.06
N ARG A 193 9.24 -3.21 -13.39
CA ARG A 193 9.78 -4.56 -13.66
C ARG A 193 8.73 -5.65 -13.43
N SER A 194 7.88 -5.48 -12.43
CA SER A 194 6.81 -6.44 -12.14
C SER A 194 5.73 -6.40 -13.22
N ALA A 195 5.31 -5.21 -13.67
CA ALA A 195 4.36 -5.03 -14.75
C ALA A 195 4.85 -5.74 -16.03
N PHE A 196 6.10 -5.50 -16.42
CA PHE A 196 6.70 -6.16 -17.59
C PHE A 196 6.69 -7.68 -17.45
N ARG A 197 7.17 -8.21 -16.32
CA ARG A 197 7.19 -9.67 -16.07
C ARG A 197 5.81 -10.31 -16.13
N TRP A 198 4.79 -9.64 -15.57
CA TRP A 198 3.42 -10.14 -15.59
C TRP A 198 2.79 -10.07 -16.98
N ARG A 199 3.02 -9.00 -17.74
CA ARG A 199 2.58 -8.90 -19.14
C ARG A 199 3.18 -10.00 -20.00
N VAL A 200 4.50 -10.20 -19.92
CA VAL A 200 5.19 -11.28 -20.66
C VAL A 200 4.66 -12.65 -20.24
N GLY A 201 4.43 -12.87 -18.94
CA GLY A 201 3.87 -14.12 -18.42
C GLY A 201 2.46 -14.41 -18.97
N LEU A 202 1.58 -13.40 -19.01
CA LEU A 202 0.23 -13.53 -19.56
C LEU A 202 0.24 -13.81 -21.06
N VAL A 203 1.01 -13.04 -21.85
CA VAL A 203 1.15 -13.29 -23.30
C VAL A 203 1.68 -14.70 -23.56
N SER A 204 2.63 -15.17 -22.75
CA SER A 204 3.14 -16.54 -22.86
C SER A 204 2.04 -17.58 -22.59
N LEU A 205 1.21 -17.38 -21.56
CA LEU A 205 0.08 -18.25 -21.27
C LEU A 205 -0.97 -18.23 -22.39
N GLU A 206 -1.23 -17.08 -23.00
CA GLU A 206 -2.15 -16.95 -24.14
C GLU A 206 -1.63 -17.69 -25.37
N VAL A 207 -0.34 -17.55 -25.70
CA VAL A 207 0.30 -18.29 -26.80
C VAL A 207 0.24 -19.79 -26.56
N LEU A 208 0.49 -20.24 -25.33
CA LEU A 208 0.35 -21.66 -24.96
C LEU A 208 -1.11 -22.12 -25.08
N GLY A 209 -2.06 -21.28 -24.67
CA GLY A 209 -3.50 -21.55 -24.79
C GLY A 209 -3.92 -21.72 -26.25
N ALA A 210 -3.52 -20.78 -27.11
CA ALA A 210 -3.79 -20.84 -28.54
C ALA A 210 -3.14 -22.07 -29.21
N THR A 211 -1.90 -22.40 -28.81
CA THR A 211 -1.20 -23.59 -29.31
C THR A 211 -1.92 -24.87 -28.87
N SER A 212 -2.35 -24.96 -27.61
CA SER A 212 -3.13 -26.09 -27.10
C SER A 212 -4.43 -26.24 -27.89
N ALA A 213 -5.17 -25.15 -28.10
CA ALA A 213 -6.42 -25.18 -28.86
C ALA A 213 -6.21 -25.63 -30.32
N LEU A 214 -5.13 -25.20 -30.97
CA LEU A 214 -4.77 -25.64 -32.31
C LEU A 214 -4.43 -27.14 -32.37
N LEU A 215 -3.65 -27.65 -31.41
CA LEU A 215 -3.31 -29.08 -31.33
C LEU A 215 -4.55 -29.94 -31.10
N SER A 216 -5.49 -29.48 -30.26
CA SER A 216 -6.79 -30.13 -30.07
C SER A 216 -7.63 -30.11 -31.35
N LEU A 217 -7.67 -28.98 -32.07
CA LEU A 217 -8.38 -28.87 -33.36
C LEU A 217 -7.84 -29.84 -34.42
N LEU A 218 -6.53 -30.07 -34.44
CA LEU A 218 -5.86 -31.00 -35.34
C LEU A 218 -5.90 -32.46 -34.86
N ASN A 219 -6.57 -32.76 -33.75
CA ASN A 219 -6.62 -34.08 -33.10
C ASN A 219 -5.23 -34.68 -32.80
N VAL A 220 -4.22 -33.84 -32.56
CA VAL A 220 -2.83 -34.28 -32.31
C VAL A 220 -2.67 -34.81 -30.89
N THR A 221 -3.38 -34.23 -29.92
CA THR A 221 -3.33 -34.63 -28.50
C THR A 221 -4.72 -34.79 -27.91
N PRO A 222 -4.97 -35.82 -27.08
CA PRO A 222 -6.24 -36.01 -26.38
C PRO A 222 -6.43 -35.08 -25.18
N PHE A 223 -5.42 -34.28 -24.84
CA PHE A 223 -5.45 -33.33 -23.72
C PHE A 223 -5.88 -31.95 -24.20
N ASP A 224 -6.98 -31.44 -23.66
CA ASP A 224 -7.39 -30.04 -23.81
C ASP A 224 -7.03 -29.26 -22.53
N MET A 225 -5.85 -28.64 -22.54
CA MET A 225 -5.40 -27.75 -21.46
C MET A 225 -5.93 -26.32 -21.63
N GLY A 226 -6.74 -26.04 -22.66
CA GLY A 226 -7.23 -24.70 -22.97
C GLY A 226 -8.00 -24.07 -21.82
N SER A 227 -8.85 -24.86 -21.14
CA SER A 227 -9.62 -24.40 -19.97
C SER A 227 -8.73 -24.02 -18.77
N ALA A 228 -7.69 -24.80 -18.49
CA ALA A 228 -6.74 -24.52 -17.42
C ALA A 228 -5.86 -23.29 -17.72
N LEU A 229 -5.42 -23.15 -18.98
CA LEU A 229 -4.64 -22.00 -19.43
C LEU A 229 -5.47 -20.72 -19.41
N ALA A 230 -6.73 -20.77 -19.86
CA ALA A 230 -7.66 -19.65 -19.78
C ALA A 230 -7.92 -19.21 -18.33
N ALA A 231 -8.10 -20.17 -17.41
CA ALA A 231 -8.20 -19.86 -15.98
C ALA A 231 -6.92 -19.20 -15.43
N GLY A 232 -5.75 -19.65 -15.87
CA GLY A 232 -4.46 -19.04 -15.55
C GLY A 232 -4.34 -17.60 -16.03
N VAL A 233 -4.74 -17.32 -17.28
CA VAL A 233 -4.77 -15.96 -17.85
C VAL A 233 -5.71 -15.06 -17.05
N ALA A 234 -6.95 -15.52 -16.80
CA ALA A 234 -7.93 -14.77 -16.02
C ALA A 234 -7.44 -14.48 -14.59
N ALA A 235 -6.85 -15.48 -13.92
CA ALA A 235 -6.31 -15.31 -12.58
C ALA A 235 -5.10 -14.36 -12.55
N GLY A 236 -4.21 -14.44 -13.55
CA GLY A 236 -3.10 -13.53 -13.69
C GLY A 236 -3.54 -12.09 -13.96
N GLY A 237 -4.54 -11.89 -14.83
CA GLY A 237 -5.17 -10.59 -15.06
C GLY A 237 -5.79 -10.01 -13.79
N ALA A 238 -6.57 -10.81 -13.05
CA ALA A 238 -7.12 -10.41 -11.77
C ALA A 238 -6.03 -10.02 -10.74
N TRP A 239 -4.90 -10.73 -10.73
CA TRP A 239 -3.77 -10.38 -9.86
C TRP A 239 -3.10 -9.06 -10.27
N ILE A 240 -2.98 -8.77 -11.57
CA ILE A 240 -2.49 -7.48 -12.07
C ILE A 240 -3.42 -6.36 -11.61
N GLU A 241 -4.74 -6.52 -11.71
CA GLU A 241 -5.73 -5.54 -11.26
C GLU A 241 -5.65 -5.27 -9.74
N VAL A 242 -5.39 -6.30 -8.95
CA VAL A 242 -5.21 -6.16 -7.49
C VAL A 242 -3.92 -5.38 -7.18
N LYS A 243 -2.82 -5.71 -7.87
CA LYS A 243 -1.50 -5.13 -7.62
C LYS A 243 -1.28 -3.76 -8.27
N GLN A 244 -1.99 -3.45 -9.36
CA GLN A 244 -1.94 -2.20 -10.12
C GLN A 244 -0.51 -1.74 -10.43
N PHE A 245 0.33 -2.66 -10.92
CA PHE A 245 1.76 -2.42 -11.09
C PHE A 245 2.06 -1.16 -11.92
N ASP A 246 1.42 -0.99 -13.08
CA ASP A 246 1.64 0.18 -13.94
C ASP A 246 1.22 1.49 -13.27
N ASN A 247 0.05 1.49 -12.62
CA ASN A 247 -0.46 2.68 -11.93
C ASN A 247 0.46 3.09 -10.78
N LEU A 248 0.96 2.13 -10.01
CA LEU A 248 1.90 2.38 -8.92
C LEU A 248 3.27 2.82 -9.45
N ALA A 249 3.76 2.23 -10.53
CA ALA A 249 5.02 2.64 -11.16
C ALA A 249 4.98 4.13 -11.55
N ASN A 250 3.93 4.53 -12.27
CA ASN A 250 3.76 5.91 -12.73
C ASN A 250 3.56 6.90 -11.57
N ALA A 251 2.69 6.57 -10.61
CA ALA A 251 2.43 7.43 -9.46
C ALA A 251 3.71 7.65 -8.63
N TYR A 252 4.46 6.58 -8.34
CA TYR A 252 5.69 6.68 -7.56
C TYR A 252 6.82 7.38 -8.32
N ALA A 253 6.93 7.21 -9.65
CA ALA A 253 7.91 7.94 -10.45
C ALA A 253 7.64 9.45 -10.45
N LEU A 254 6.37 9.85 -10.58
CA LEU A 254 5.95 11.24 -10.47
C LEU A 254 6.30 11.82 -9.10
N THR A 255 5.89 11.14 -8.01
CA THR A 255 6.18 11.60 -6.64
C THR A 255 7.68 11.68 -6.37
N ALA A 256 8.48 10.72 -6.85
CA ALA A 256 9.94 10.79 -6.73
C ALA A 256 10.53 12.01 -7.45
N THR A 257 9.99 12.37 -8.61
CA THR A 257 10.40 13.56 -9.36
C THR A 257 10.01 14.84 -8.62
N GLU A 258 8.78 14.92 -8.10
CA GLU A 258 8.34 16.05 -7.28
C GLU A 258 9.22 16.22 -6.03
N LEU A 259 9.56 15.12 -5.35
CA LEU A 259 10.44 15.16 -4.18
C LEU A 259 11.89 15.54 -4.52
N ALA A 260 12.37 15.19 -5.71
CA ALA A 260 13.68 15.65 -6.18
C ALA A 260 13.71 17.18 -6.38
N LEU A 261 12.63 17.76 -6.93
CA LEU A 261 12.48 19.20 -7.07
C LEU A 261 12.36 19.91 -5.71
N VAL A 262 11.57 19.33 -4.79
CA VAL A 262 11.49 19.81 -3.40
C VAL A 262 12.88 19.79 -2.76
N HIS A 263 13.61 18.68 -2.84
CA HIS A 263 14.95 18.59 -2.27
C HIS A 263 15.90 19.65 -2.83
N ALA A 264 15.86 19.93 -4.14
CA ALA A 264 16.68 20.99 -4.75
C ALA A 264 16.33 22.39 -4.22
N ALA A 265 15.05 22.66 -3.95
CA ALA A 265 14.56 23.93 -3.44
C ALA A 265 15.02 24.22 -1.99
N ALA A 266 15.44 23.20 -1.22
CA ALA A 266 15.91 23.37 0.16
C ALA A 266 17.06 24.38 0.28
N SER A 267 17.93 24.46 -0.74
CA SER A 267 19.07 25.38 -0.79
C SER A 267 18.69 26.87 -0.79
N HIS A 268 17.46 27.21 -1.17
CA HIS A 268 16.97 28.59 -1.26
C HIS A 268 16.25 29.04 0.02
N VAL A 269 16.18 28.19 1.04
CA VAL A 269 15.46 28.46 2.29
C VAL A 269 16.39 29.16 3.29
N THR A 270 16.14 30.45 3.55
CA THR A 270 17.04 31.29 4.37
C THR A 270 16.45 31.73 5.70
N GLY A 271 15.13 31.63 5.91
CA GLY A 271 14.37 32.06 7.10
C GLY A 271 13.47 30.97 7.71
N GLU A 272 12.98 31.19 8.94
CA GLU A 272 12.02 30.29 9.61
C GLU A 272 10.65 30.26 8.90
N GLU A 273 10.18 31.41 8.38
CA GLU A 273 8.92 31.47 7.64
C GLU A 273 9.01 30.71 6.30
N SER A 274 10.09 30.95 5.53
CA SER A 274 10.35 30.20 4.30
C SER A 274 10.56 28.70 4.56
N TRP A 275 11.10 28.35 5.73
CA TRP A 275 11.28 26.96 6.16
C TRP A 275 9.94 26.28 6.44
N SER A 276 9.04 26.93 7.18
CA SER A 276 7.69 26.41 7.41
C SER A 276 6.95 26.16 6.09
N LYS A 277 6.96 27.14 5.16
CA LYS A 277 6.35 27.01 3.83
C LYS A 277 6.95 25.87 3.00
N TYR A 278 8.27 25.70 3.07
CA TYR A 278 8.98 24.60 2.42
C TYR A 278 8.50 23.24 2.93
N VAL A 279 8.48 23.05 4.27
CA VAL A 279 8.05 21.79 4.89
C VAL A 279 6.58 21.50 4.56
N ILE A 280 5.71 22.50 4.59
CA ILE A 280 4.29 22.32 4.22
C ILE A 280 4.17 21.86 2.76
N SER A 281 4.89 22.50 1.84
CA SER A 281 4.87 22.13 0.42
C SER A 281 5.40 20.72 0.19
N ALA A 282 6.46 20.35 0.92
CA ALA A 282 7.05 19.02 0.87
C ALA A 282 6.08 17.93 1.40
N GLU A 283 5.50 18.12 2.58
CA GLU A 283 4.53 17.18 3.15
C GLU A 283 3.22 17.12 2.35
N GLN A 284 2.82 18.21 1.69
CA GLN A 284 1.71 18.19 0.74
C GLN A 284 2.04 17.32 -0.48
N ALA A 285 3.27 17.38 -1.01
CA ALA A 285 3.68 16.51 -2.11
C ALA A 285 3.64 15.03 -1.72
N ILE A 286 4.11 14.69 -0.51
CA ILE A 286 4.02 13.32 0.04
C ILE A 286 2.55 12.91 0.22
N SER A 287 1.74 13.78 0.83
CA SER A 287 0.33 13.48 1.12
C SER A 287 -0.53 13.31 -0.14
N ARG A 288 -0.24 14.03 -1.25
CA ARG A 288 -1.00 13.92 -2.51
C ARG A 288 -1.04 12.49 -3.04
N GLU A 289 0.09 11.78 -3.00
CA GLU A 289 0.15 10.38 -3.45
C GLU A 289 -0.78 9.51 -2.61
N HIS A 290 -0.72 9.63 -1.28
CA HIS A 290 -1.57 8.89 -0.35
C HIS A 290 -3.06 9.18 -0.54
N THR A 291 -3.44 10.45 -0.73
CA THR A 291 -4.84 10.83 -0.98
C THR A 291 -5.33 10.30 -2.32
N MET A 292 -4.53 10.40 -3.38
CA MET A 292 -4.89 9.84 -4.70
C MET A 292 -5.01 8.31 -4.63
N TRP A 293 -4.13 7.65 -3.91
CA TRP A 293 -4.18 6.21 -3.68
C TRP A 293 -5.45 5.79 -2.93
N LEU A 294 -5.79 6.51 -1.85
CA LEU A 294 -7.00 6.25 -1.06
C LEU A 294 -8.26 6.48 -1.91
N ALA A 295 -8.33 7.60 -2.63
CA ALA A 295 -9.46 7.93 -3.50
C ALA A 295 -9.69 6.87 -4.57
N ARG A 296 -8.61 6.30 -5.15
CA ARG A 296 -8.73 5.22 -6.16
C ARG A 296 -9.26 3.92 -5.57
N ARG A 297 -8.94 3.62 -4.31
CA ARG A 297 -9.24 2.32 -3.70
C ARG A 297 -10.52 2.30 -2.86
N VAL A 298 -10.95 3.46 -2.34
CA VAL A 298 -12.17 3.60 -1.52
C VAL A 298 -13.38 4.06 -2.36
N ARG A 299 -13.19 4.89 -3.40
CA ARG A 299 -14.30 5.46 -4.19
C ARG A 299 -15.09 4.41 -4.98
N THR A 300 -14.54 3.23 -5.18
CA THR A 300 -15.22 2.08 -5.82
C THR A 300 -16.37 1.48 -5.02
N ARG A 301 -16.66 1.94 -3.79
CA ARG A 301 -17.66 1.30 -2.90
C ARG A 301 -18.76 2.19 -2.31
N MET A 302 -18.76 3.50 -2.56
CA MET A 302 -19.94 4.29 -2.16
C MET A 302 -21.10 3.96 -3.10
N PRO A 303 -22.27 3.49 -2.59
CA PRO A 303 -23.48 3.54 -3.38
C PRO A 303 -23.66 4.99 -3.83
N ARG A 304 -23.96 5.24 -5.10
CA ARG A 304 -24.48 6.54 -5.52
C ARG A 304 -25.62 6.84 -4.54
N ARG A 305 -25.48 7.89 -3.72
CA ARG A 305 -26.61 8.42 -2.96
C ARG A 305 -27.72 8.64 -3.97
N THR A 306 -28.77 7.82 -3.89
CA THR A 306 -30.03 8.07 -4.57
C THR A 306 -30.57 9.35 -3.96
N THR A 307 -30.35 10.46 -4.67
CA THR A 307 -31.07 11.71 -4.49
C THR A 307 -32.55 11.50 -4.80
#